data_AF-A0A5J4UP46-F1
#
_entry.id   AF-A0A5J4UP46-F1
#
_cell.length_a   1.000
_cell.length_b   1.000
_cell.length_c   1.000
_cell.angle_alpha   90.00
_cell.angle_beta   90.00
_cell.angle_gamma   90.00
#
_symmetry.space_group_name_H-M   'P 1'
#
loop_
_entity.id
_entity.type
_entity.pdbx_description
1 polymer ?
#
loop_
_entity_poly.entity_id
_entity_poly.type
_entity_poly.pdbx_seq_one_letter_code
_entity_poly.pdbx_strand_id
1 'polypeptide(L)'
;MKHEIRIINYVDGILLLHQNKEYLKNMTQRVIDTLKYLGFSMNMEKSETEPNQTVIFLGLEWNLANATVKTKPKNRLLLLHDLYNMRRCIKTGTEITVKQTAKLIGKLNYLRLQFQEASLFLNTMDHQRAQAERLRGWNTTMIINKTAIADINWWIAKLKANIPAQLIYKYHHK
;
A
#
# COMPACT_ATOMS: atom_id res chain seq x y z
N MET A 1 -9.37 27.35 -19.03
CA MET A 1 -8.01 26.84 -18.77
C MET A 1 -7.91 25.44 -19.36
N LYS A 2 -7.00 25.20 -20.31
CA LYS A 2 -6.68 23.83 -20.75
C LYS A 2 -5.90 23.18 -19.61
N HIS A 3 -6.54 22.32 -18.83
CA HIS A 3 -5.83 21.55 -17.83
C HIS A 3 -5.06 20.45 -18.55
N GLU A 4 -3.73 20.46 -18.45
CA GLU A 4 -2.87 19.40 -18.97
C GLU A 4 -3.20 18.05 -18.30
N ILE A 5 -2.98 16.94 -19.02
CA ILE A 5 -3.14 15.62 -18.43
C ILE A 5 -2.11 15.39 -17.32
N ARG A 6 -2.54 14.82 -16.20
CA ARG A 6 -1.62 14.38 -15.15
C ARG A 6 -1.32 12.89 -15.32
N ILE A 7 -0.04 12.56 -15.26
CA ILE A 7 0.46 11.19 -15.39
C ILE A 7 1.20 10.84 -14.11
N ILE A 8 0.83 9.73 -13.49
CA ILE A 8 1.53 9.15 -12.33
C ILE A 8 2.08 7.80 -12.77
N ASN A 9 3.38 7.59 -12.60
CA ASN A 9 4.05 6.34 -12.94
C ASN A 9 4.68 5.72 -11.68
N TYR A 10 4.58 4.40 -11.55
CA TYR A 10 5.26 3.63 -10.52
C TYR A 10 5.58 2.22 -11.02
N VAL A 11 6.87 1.95 -11.26
CA VAL A 11 7.40 0.67 -11.76
C VAL A 11 6.66 0.21 -13.03
N ASP A 12 5.69 -0.67 -12.90
CA ASP A 12 4.91 -1.29 -13.98
C ASP A 12 3.50 -0.69 -14.15
N GLY A 13 3.10 0.24 -13.27
CA GLY A 13 1.78 0.87 -13.29
C GLY A 13 1.81 2.34 -13.71
N ILE A 14 0.92 2.72 -14.63
CA ILE A 14 0.70 4.11 -15.05
C ILE A 14 -0.76 4.49 -14.78
N LEU A 15 -0.98 5.62 -14.11
CA LEU A 15 -2.28 6.21 -13.85
C LEU A 15 -2.39 7.57 -14.55
N LEU A 16 -3.43 7.71 -15.36
CA LEU A 16 -3.75 8.93 -16.12
C LEU A 16 -4.95 9.63 -15.50
N LEU A 17 -4.85 10.93 -15.27
CA LEU A 17 -5.89 11.73 -14.62
C LEU A 17 -6.21 12.97 -15.44
N HIS A 18 -7.50 13.15 -15.75
CA HIS A 18 -8.03 14.32 -16.42
C HIS A 18 -9.53 14.49 -16.13
N GLN A 19 -10.03 15.74 -16.09
CA GLN A 19 -11.43 16.03 -15.76
C GLN A 19 -12.40 15.69 -16.89
N ASN A 20 -11.98 15.88 -18.14
CA ASN A 20 -12.78 15.51 -19.31
C ASN A 20 -12.58 14.02 -19.64
N LYS A 21 -13.68 13.26 -19.59
CA LYS A 21 -13.74 11.82 -19.85
C LYS A 21 -13.29 11.43 -21.25
N GLU A 22 -13.80 12.12 -22.27
CA GLU A 22 -13.50 11.81 -23.68
C GLU A 22 -12.04 12.09 -24.00
N TYR A 23 -11.53 13.23 -23.53
CA TYR A 23 -10.11 13.57 -23.63
C TYR A 23 -9.22 12.53 -22.94
N LEU A 24 -9.60 12.08 -21.74
CA LEU A 24 -8.86 11.05 -21.01
C LEU A 24 -8.83 9.73 -21.80
N LYS A 25 -9.96 9.30 -22.36
CA LYS A 25 -10.05 8.09 -23.19
C LYS A 25 -9.13 8.18 -24.41
N ASN A 26 -9.16 9.29 -25.12
CA ASN A 26 -8.30 9.53 -26.28
C ASN A 26 -6.82 9.54 -25.89
N MET A 27 -6.48 10.15 -24.75
CA MET A 27 -5.09 10.19 -24.28
C MET A 27 -4.61 8.83 -23.79
N THR A 28 -5.45 8.04 -23.12
CA THR A 28 -5.13 6.66 -22.73
C THR A 28 -4.75 5.83 -23.95
N GLN A 29 -5.53 5.91 -25.04
CA GLN A 29 -5.21 5.20 -26.28
C GLN A 29 -3.86 5.65 -26.85
N ARG A 30 -3.61 6.97 -26.93
CA ARG A 30 -2.32 7.51 -27.39
C ARG A 30 -1.14 7.04 -26.55
N VAL A 31 -1.29 6.96 -25.23
CA VAL A 31 -0.25 6.46 -24.33
C VAL A 31 0.01 4.97 -24.60
N ILE A 32 -1.04 4.16 -24.74
CA ILE A 32 -0.92 2.73 -25.08
C ILE A 32 -0.16 2.54 -26.40
N ASP A 33 -0.54 3.29 -27.44
CA ASP A 33 0.07 3.18 -28.76
C ASP A 33 1.54 3.62 -28.73
N THR A 34 1.84 4.68 -27.98
CA THR A 34 3.21 5.16 -27.77
C THR A 34 4.06 4.11 -27.05
N LEU A 35 3.54 3.49 -25.99
CA LEU A 35 4.26 2.45 -25.25
C LEU A 35 4.53 1.22 -26.13
N LYS A 36 3.54 0.80 -26.93
CA LYS A 36 3.73 -0.29 -27.90
C LYS A 36 4.78 0.07 -28.96
N TYR A 37 4.74 1.29 -29.49
CA TYR A 37 5.72 1.79 -30.46
C TYR A 37 7.14 1.78 -29.88
N LEU A 38 7.29 2.12 -28.60
CA LEU A 38 8.56 2.07 -27.86
C LEU A 38 9.00 0.64 -27.49
N GLY A 39 8.25 -0.40 -27.87
CA GLY A 39 8.59 -1.80 -27.64
C GLY A 39 8.10 -2.38 -26.30
N PHE A 40 7.30 -1.65 -25.53
CA PHE A 40 6.71 -2.18 -24.30
C PHE A 40 5.54 -3.12 -24.60
N SER A 41 5.51 -4.28 -23.93
CA SER A 41 4.35 -5.18 -23.95
C SER A 41 3.34 -4.79 -22.88
N MET A 42 2.13 -4.43 -23.32
CA MET A 42 1.04 -4.02 -22.43
C MET A 42 0.17 -5.22 -22.04
N ASN A 43 -0.07 -5.40 -20.73
CA ASN A 43 -1.06 -6.35 -20.24
C ASN A 43 -2.46 -5.71 -20.27
N MET A 44 -3.18 -5.88 -21.38
CA MET A 44 -4.51 -5.29 -21.57
C MET A 44 -5.57 -5.88 -20.63
N GLU A 45 -5.44 -7.16 -20.23
CA GLU A 45 -6.39 -7.79 -19.30
C GLU A 45 -6.35 -7.18 -17.90
N LYS A 46 -5.17 -6.71 -17.47
CA LYS A 46 -4.98 -6.04 -16.17
C LYS A 46 -5.13 -4.51 -16.26
N SER A 47 -5.21 -3.94 -17.46
CA SER A 47 -5.24 -2.49 -17.67
C SER A 47 -6.68 -1.97 -17.63
N GLU A 48 -6.95 -0.98 -16.78
CA GLU A 48 -8.21 -0.24 -16.78
C GLU A 48 -8.13 0.91 -17.80
N THR A 49 -8.68 0.71 -19.00
CA THR A 49 -8.58 1.71 -20.09
C THR A 49 -9.78 2.64 -20.20
N GLU A 50 -10.92 2.27 -19.61
CA GLU A 50 -12.10 3.13 -19.53
C GLU A 50 -11.98 4.09 -18.34
N PRO A 51 -12.20 5.40 -18.54
CA PRO A 51 -12.16 6.37 -17.45
C PRO A 51 -13.14 6.03 -16.32
N ASN A 52 -12.64 5.98 -15.09
CA ASN A 52 -13.43 5.73 -13.89
C ASN A 52 -13.02 6.68 -12.76
N GLN A 53 -13.97 6.98 -11.87
CA GLN A 53 -13.71 7.77 -10.66
C GLN A 53 -13.19 6.92 -9.50
N THR A 54 -13.35 5.60 -9.57
CA THR A 54 -12.72 4.67 -8.63
C THR A 54 -11.79 3.75 -9.40
N VAL A 55 -10.53 3.72 -9.01
CA VAL A 55 -9.49 2.91 -9.68
C VAL A 55 -8.67 2.15 -8.67
N ILE A 56 -8.08 1.06 -9.13
CA ILE A 56 -7.10 0.32 -8.36
C ILE A 56 -5.71 0.70 -8.82
N PHE A 57 -5.00 1.44 -7.97
CA PHE A 57 -3.64 1.84 -8.25
C PHE A 57 -2.75 1.58 -7.05
N LEU A 58 -1.56 1.02 -7.32
CA LEU A 58 -0.67 0.50 -6.30
C LEU A 58 -1.43 -0.40 -5.33
N GLY A 59 -2.35 -1.25 -5.82
CA GLY A 59 -3.24 -2.17 -5.08
C GLY A 59 -4.20 -1.56 -4.02
N LEU A 60 -4.22 -0.24 -3.86
CA LEU A 60 -5.17 0.49 -3.02
C LEU A 60 -6.39 0.88 -3.87
N GLU A 61 -7.51 1.13 -3.22
CA GLU A 61 -8.68 1.71 -3.88
C GLU A 61 -8.60 3.23 -3.79
N TRP A 62 -8.54 3.89 -4.94
CA TRP A 62 -8.49 5.33 -5.06
C TRP A 62 -9.85 5.82 -5.51
N ASN A 63 -10.50 6.62 -4.68
CA ASN A 63 -11.69 7.37 -5.07
C ASN A 63 -11.24 8.78 -5.49
N LEU A 64 -11.13 8.96 -6.80
CA LEU A 64 -10.62 10.18 -7.43
C LEU A 64 -11.62 11.34 -7.35
N ALA A 65 -12.93 11.06 -7.24
CA ALA A 65 -13.95 12.09 -7.05
C ALA A 65 -13.81 12.80 -5.71
N ASN A 66 -13.50 12.04 -4.65
CA ASN A 66 -13.32 12.56 -3.30
C ASN A 66 -11.83 12.75 -2.93
N ALA A 67 -10.91 12.51 -3.87
CA ALA A 67 -9.47 12.48 -3.63
C ALA A 67 -9.07 11.66 -2.40
N THR A 68 -9.62 10.46 -2.25
CA THR A 68 -9.31 9.57 -1.12
C THR A 68 -8.71 8.25 -1.53
N VAL A 69 -7.98 7.62 -0.61
CA VAL A 69 -7.41 6.29 -0.77
C VAL A 69 -7.71 5.43 0.44
N LYS A 70 -8.01 4.15 0.21
CA LYS A 70 -8.21 3.17 1.28
C LYS A 70 -7.80 1.76 0.86
N THR A 71 -7.58 0.91 1.86
CA THR A 71 -7.31 -0.51 1.66
C THR A 71 -8.58 -1.22 1.18
N LYS A 72 -8.43 -2.08 0.16
CA LYS A 72 -9.53 -2.92 -0.33
C LYS A 72 -10.03 -3.91 0.71
N PRO A 73 -11.33 -4.27 0.72
CA PRO A 73 -11.89 -5.22 1.66
C PRO A 73 -11.14 -6.57 1.75
N LYS A 74 -10.80 -7.17 0.61
CA LYS A 74 -10.08 -8.46 0.57
C LYS A 74 -8.68 -8.38 1.21
N ASN A 75 -7.90 -7.37 0.83
CA ASN A 75 -6.55 -7.17 1.37
C ASN A 75 -6.59 -6.86 2.87
N ARG A 76 -7.59 -6.08 3.30
CA ARG A 76 -7.82 -5.76 4.71
C ARG A 76 -8.06 -7.02 5.55
N LEU A 77 -8.89 -7.94 5.09
CA LEU A 77 -9.18 -9.19 5.82
C LEU A 77 -7.93 -10.07 5.97
N LEU A 78 -7.14 -10.21 4.91
CA LEU A 78 -5.88 -10.97 4.95
C LEU A 78 -4.87 -10.36 5.92
N LEU A 79 -4.73 -9.03 5.91
CA LEU A 79 -3.86 -8.31 6.83
C LEU A 79 -4.31 -8.42 8.29
N LEU A 80 -5.62 -8.32 8.55
CA LEU A 80 -6.17 -8.52 9.89
C LEU A 80 -5.87 -9.93 10.41
N HIS A 81 -6.05 -10.95 9.56
CA HIS A 81 -5.70 -12.32 9.91
C HIS A 81 -4.21 -12.46 10.26
N ASP A 82 -3.31 -11.91 9.44
CA ASP A 82 -1.86 -11.93 9.70
C ASP A 82 -1.50 -11.21 11.02
N LEU A 83 -2.13 -10.08 11.30
CA LEU A 83 -1.93 -9.32 12.55
C LEU A 83 -2.44 -10.08 13.78
N TYR A 84 -3.60 -10.75 13.69
CA TYR A 84 -4.11 -11.56 14.80
C TYR A 84 -3.20 -12.75 15.09
N ASN A 85 -2.68 -13.40 14.05
CA ASN A 85 -1.70 -14.48 14.20
C ASN A 85 -0.41 -13.97 14.82
N MET A 86 0.12 -12.84 14.33
CA MET A 86 1.32 -12.21 14.90
C MET A 86 1.10 -11.87 16.39
N ARG A 87 -0.04 -11.27 16.74
CA ARG A 87 -0.40 -10.97 18.13
C ARG A 87 -0.44 -12.22 19.00
N ARG A 88 -0.99 -13.32 18.48
CA ARG A 88 -1.04 -14.61 19.18
C ARG A 88 0.37 -15.12 19.44
N CYS A 89 1.23 -15.17 18.42
CA CYS A 89 2.63 -15.60 18.55
C CYS A 89 3.39 -14.78 19.60
N ILE A 90 3.25 -13.45 19.58
CA ILE A 90 3.89 -12.58 20.58
C ILE A 90 3.39 -12.88 22.00
N LYS A 91 2.08 -13.08 22.18
CA LYS A 91 1.49 -13.39 23.49
C LYS A 91 1.99 -14.72 24.06
N THR A 92 2.09 -15.74 23.21
CA THR A 92 2.53 -17.08 23.58
C THR A 92 4.05 -17.25 23.60
N GLY A 93 4.82 -16.24 23.20
CA GLY A 93 6.27 -16.34 23.08
C GLY A 93 6.72 -17.31 21.99
N THR A 94 5.88 -17.53 20.98
CA THR A 94 6.16 -18.46 19.89
C THR A 94 7.26 -17.89 18.99
N GLU A 95 8.26 -18.72 18.72
CA GLU A 95 9.29 -18.42 17.73
C GLU A 95 8.70 -18.29 16.32
N ILE A 96 9.10 -17.23 15.62
CA ILE A 96 8.72 -16.98 14.23
C ILE A 96 9.95 -16.63 13.42
N THR A 97 9.93 -16.92 12.13
CA THR A 97 11.07 -16.62 11.26
C THR A 97 11.21 -15.11 11.04
N VAL A 98 12.46 -14.65 10.88
CA VAL A 98 12.76 -13.27 10.48
C VAL A 98 12.03 -12.91 9.18
N LYS A 99 11.99 -13.85 8.21
CA LYS A 99 11.24 -13.70 6.96
C LYS A 99 9.74 -13.48 7.15
N GLN A 100 9.08 -14.20 8.06
CA GLN A 100 7.66 -13.99 8.34
C GLN A 100 7.40 -12.58 8.88
N THR A 101 8.25 -12.11 9.79
CA THR A 101 8.15 -10.74 10.34
C THR A 101 8.40 -9.69 9.25
N ALA A 102 9.44 -9.85 8.44
CA ALA A 102 9.75 -8.98 7.32
C ALA A 102 8.60 -8.90 6.31
N LYS A 103 7.98 -10.05 6.00
CA LYS A 103 6.83 -10.12 5.11
C LYS A 103 5.64 -9.32 5.66
N LEU A 104 5.34 -9.43 6.96
CA LEU A 104 4.27 -8.63 7.57
C LEU A 104 4.61 -7.14 7.52
N ILE A 105 5.83 -6.74 7.92
CA ILE A 105 6.28 -5.34 7.88
C ILE A 105 6.16 -4.77 6.46
N GLY A 106 6.58 -5.52 5.44
CA GLY A 106 6.45 -5.11 4.04
C GLY A 106 4.99 -4.87 3.63
N LYS A 107 4.08 -5.80 4.01
CA LYS A 107 2.64 -5.63 3.74
C LYS A 107 2.01 -4.44 4.47
N LEU A 108 2.51 -4.09 5.66
CA LEU A 108 2.02 -2.94 6.43
C LEU A 108 2.61 -1.62 5.93
N ASN A 109 3.88 -1.61 5.54
CA ASN A 109 4.56 -0.46 4.93
C ASN A 109 3.85 0.05 3.68
N TYR A 110 3.27 -0.86 2.93
CA TYR A 110 2.45 -0.56 1.77
C TYR A 110 1.21 0.31 2.09
N LEU A 111 0.74 0.31 3.34
CA LEU A 111 -0.40 1.12 3.79
C LEU A 111 -0.03 2.52 4.28
N ARG A 112 1.25 2.91 4.18
CA ARG A 112 1.72 4.26 4.59
C ARG A 112 1.03 5.39 3.83
N LEU A 113 0.54 5.13 2.62
CA LEU A 113 -0.25 6.11 1.87
C LEU A 113 -1.62 6.38 2.52
N GLN A 114 -2.21 5.39 3.20
CA GLN A 114 -3.47 5.54 3.93
C GLN A 114 -3.26 5.98 5.38
N PHE A 115 -2.21 5.51 6.05
CA PHE A 115 -1.97 5.80 7.46
C PHE A 115 -0.63 6.52 7.61
N GLN A 116 -0.65 7.84 7.78
CA GLN A 116 0.57 8.66 7.83
C GLN A 116 1.50 8.23 8.99
N GLU A 117 0.93 7.84 10.12
CA GLU A 117 1.67 7.41 11.30
C GLU A 117 2.14 5.95 11.25
N ALA A 118 1.80 5.20 10.20
CA ALA A 118 2.10 3.77 10.03
C ALA A 118 3.55 3.41 10.36
N SER A 119 4.50 4.23 9.89
CA SER A 119 5.93 3.97 10.05
C SER A 119 6.33 3.86 11.53
N LEU A 120 5.72 4.67 12.40
CA LEU A 120 6.03 4.68 13.83
C LEU A 120 5.69 3.35 14.49
N PHE A 121 4.54 2.78 14.12
CA PHE A 121 4.03 1.50 14.64
C PHE A 121 4.64 0.28 13.94
N LEU A 122 5.74 0.45 13.19
CA LEU A 122 6.54 -0.64 12.65
C LEU A 122 7.92 -0.74 13.30
N ASN A 123 8.41 0.36 13.89
CA ASN A 123 9.77 0.48 14.41
C ASN A 123 10.11 -0.62 15.43
N THR A 124 9.21 -0.92 16.36
CA THR A 124 9.46 -1.93 17.41
C THR A 124 9.71 -3.31 16.83
N MET A 125 8.89 -3.74 15.86
CA MET A 125 9.06 -5.04 15.20
C MET A 125 10.23 -5.02 14.23
N ASP A 126 10.43 -3.93 13.49
CA ASP A 126 11.49 -3.84 12.49
C ASP A 126 12.87 -3.80 13.13
N HIS A 127 13.03 -3.11 14.25
CA HIS A 127 14.27 -3.12 15.04
C HIS A 127 14.63 -4.54 15.51
N GLN A 128 13.67 -5.26 16.10
CA GLN A 128 13.89 -6.63 16.57
C GLN A 128 14.20 -7.59 15.41
N ARG A 129 13.48 -7.46 14.30
CA ARG A 129 13.72 -8.20 13.07
C ARG A 129 15.12 -7.94 12.52
N ALA A 130 15.52 -6.67 12.40
CA ALA A 130 16.83 -6.26 11.88
C ALA A 130 17.97 -6.79 12.76
N GLN A 131 17.79 -6.75 14.08
CA GLN A 131 18.76 -7.29 15.03
C GLN A 131 18.92 -8.81 14.85
N ALA A 132 17.82 -9.55 14.75
CA ALA A 132 17.85 -11.00 14.54
C ALA A 132 18.47 -11.38 13.18
N GLU A 133 18.10 -10.66 12.11
CA GLU A 133 18.70 -10.83 10.78
C GLU A 133 20.21 -10.63 10.82
N ARG A 134 20.67 -9.53 11.43
CA ARG A 134 22.10 -9.19 11.50
C ARG A 134 22.91 -10.23 12.27
N LEU A 135 22.34 -10.80 13.33
CA LEU A 135 23.05 -11.73 14.20
C LEU A 135 23.03 -13.17 13.70
N ARG A 136 21.94 -13.60 13.05
CA ARG A 136 21.68 -15.03 12.77
C ARG A 136 21.14 -15.30 11.36
N GLY A 137 20.95 -14.27 10.53
CA GLY A 137 20.52 -14.37 9.14
C GLY A 137 19.01 -14.50 8.94
N TRP A 138 18.57 -14.49 7.68
CA TRP A 138 17.15 -14.43 7.30
C TRP A 138 16.32 -15.68 7.64
N ASN A 139 16.94 -16.85 7.66
CA ASN A 139 16.24 -18.12 7.91
C ASN A 139 16.09 -18.45 9.39
N THR A 140 16.68 -17.63 10.28
CA THR A 140 16.60 -17.83 11.72
C THR A 140 15.18 -17.53 12.25
N THR A 141 14.89 -18.11 13.42
CA THR A 141 13.72 -17.78 14.23
C THR A 141 14.07 -16.76 15.31
N MET A 142 13.06 -16.00 15.73
CA MET A 142 13.14 -15.02 16.80
C MET A 142 11.83 -14.99 17.58
N ILE A 143 11.91 -14.56 18.84
CA ILE A 143 10.74 -14.24 19.66
C ILE A 143 10.59 -12.71 19.67
N ILE A 144 9.45 -12.21 19.21
CA ILE A 144 9.14 -10.79 19.30
C ILE A 144 8.71 -10.44 20.72
N ASN A 145 9.31 -9.40 21.29
CA ASN A 145 9.00 -8.85 22.59
C ASN A 145 7.53 -8.37 22.66
N LYS A 146 6.89 -8.60 23.81
CA LYS A 146 5.52 -8.17 24.13
C LYS A 146 5.29 -6.67 23.97
N THR A 147 6.33 -5.82 23.98
CA THR A 147 6.21 -4.38 23.68
C THR A 147 5.57 -4.12 22.31
N ALA A 148 5.77 -5.00 21.32
CA ALA A 148 5.16 -4.88 19.99
C ALA A 148 3.63 -5.11 19.98
N ILE A 149 3.03 -5.61 21.07
CA ILE A 149 1.57 -5.83 21.15
C ILE A 149 0.79 -4.52 21.01
N ALA A 150 1.31 -3.42 21.55
CA ALA A 150 0.68 -2.10 21.42
C ALA A 150 0.57 -1.68 19.95
N ASP A 151 1.68 -1.79 19.22
CA ASP A 151 1.75 -1.48 17.80
C ASP A 151 0.81 -2.37 16.97
N ILE A 152 0.79 -3.68 17.24
CA ILE A 152 -0.11 -4.61 16.57
C ILE A 152 -1.59 -4.27 16.84
N ASN A 153 -1.94 -3.91 18.07
CA ASN A 153 -3.31 -3.51 18.40
C ASN A 153 -3.71 -2.20 17.71
N TRP A 154 -2.79 -1.24 17.60
CA TRP A 154 -3.01 -0.02 16.83
C TRP A 154 -3.29 -0.33 15.36
N TRP A 155 -2.49 -1.20 14.74
CA TRP A 155 -2.70 -1.64 13.36
C TRP A 155 -4.05 -2.31 13.15
N ILE A 156 -4.45 -3.21 14.06
CA ILE A 156 -5.76 -3.86 14.02
C ILE A 156 -6.88 -2.82 14.10
N ALA A 157 -6.78 -1.83 14.98
CA ALA A 157 -7.78 -0.78 15.14
C ALA A 157 -7.90 0.08 13.87
N LYS A 158 -6.77 0.52 13.30
CA LYS A 158 -6.74 1.32 12.06
C LYS A 158 -7.32 0.56 10.87
N LEU A 159 -6.95 -0.71 10.71
CA LEU A 159 -7.50 -1.55 9.64
C LEU A 159 -8.98 -1.83 9.83
N LYS A 160 -9.48 -2.04 11.05
CA LYS A 160 -10.92 -2.21 11.30
C LYS A 160 -11.71 -0.98 10.89
N ALA A 161 -11.26 0.20 11.33
CA ALA A 161 -11.89 1.46 10.98
C ALA A 161 -11.81 1.73 9.47
N ASN A 162 -10.68 1.39 8.84
CA ASN A 162 -10.39 1.58 7.41
C ASN A 162 -10.78 2.96 6.90
N ILE A 163 -10.54 3.98 7.72
CA ILE A 163 -10.87 5.37 7.39
C ILE A 163 -10.03 5.76 6.16
N PRO A 164 -10.66 6.27 5.08
CA PRO A 164 -9.92 6.71 3.90
C PRO A 164 -8.99 7.88 4.25
N ALA A 165 -7.81 7.89 3.64
CA ALA A 165 -6.93 9.06 3.70
C ALA A 165 -7.29 10.03 2.60
N GLN A 166 -7.22 11.32 2.90
CA GLN A 166 -7.30 12.39 1.91
C GLN A 166 -5.94 12.53 1.21
N LEU A 167 -5.95 12.58 -0.12
CA LEU A 167 -4.76 12.73 -0.96
C LEU A 167 -4.34 14.21 -1.12
N ILE A 168 -5.16 15.14 -0.65
CA ILE A 168 -4.86 16.58 -0.68
C ILE A 168 -3.91 16.90 0.47
N TYR A 169 -2.65 17.19 0.13
CA TYR A 169 -1.78 17.96 1.03
C TYR A 169 -2.49 19.29 1.30
N LYS A 170 -2.92 19.50 2.56
CA LYS A 170 -3.09 20.88 3.05
C LYS A 170 -1.69 21.50 3.03
N TYR A 171 -1.34 22.16 1.93
CA TYR A 171 -0.30 23.17 1.95
C TYR A 171 -0.79 24.25 2.92
N HIS A 172 -0.40 24.11 4.19
CA HIS A 172 -0.39 25.23 5.10
C HIS A 172 0.73 26.16 4.62
N HIS A 173 0.40 27.09 3.73
CA HIS A 173 1.16 28.32 3.63
C HIS A 173 1.07 28.98 5.00
N LYS A 174 2.17 28.94 5.75
CA LYS A 174 2.47 29.94 6.78
C LYS A 174 3.23 31.06 6.10
#